data_AF-Q6IPR3-F1
#
_entry.id   AF-Q6IPR3-F1
#
_cell.length_a   1.000
_cell.length_b   1.000
_cell.length_c   1.000
_cell.angle_alpha   90.00
_cell.angle_beta   90.00
_cell.angle_gamma   90.00
#
_symmetry.space_group_name_H-M   'P 1'
#
loop_
_entity.id
_entity.type
_entity.pdbx_description
1 polymer ?
#
loop_
_entity_poly.entity_id
_entity_poly.type
_entity_poly.pdbx_seq_one_letter_code
_entity_poly.pdbx_strand_id
1 'polypeptide(L)'
;MDRSAEFRKWKAQCLSKADLSRKGSVDEDVVELVQFLNMRDQFFTTSSCAGRILLLDRGINGFEVQKQNCCWLLVTHKLCVKDDVIVALKKANGDATLKFEPFVLHVQCRQLQDAQILHSMAIDSGFRNSGITVGKRGKTMLAVRSTHGLEVPLSHKGKLMVTEEYIDFLLNVANQKMEENKKRIERFYNCLQHALERETMTNLHPKIKEKNNSSYIHKKKRNPEKTRAQCITKESDEELENDDDDDLGINVTIFPEDY
;
A
#
# COMPACT_ATOMS: atom_id res chain seq x y z
N MET A 1 -27.91 11.52 3.55
CA MET A 1 -27.47 10.42 4.43
C MET A 1 -26.35 10.92 5.34
N ASP A 2 -26.41 10.63 6.63
CA ASP A 2 -25.32 10.96 7.57
C ASP A 2 -24.10 10.06 7.27
N ARG A 3 -23.15 10.61 6.51
CA ARG A 3 -21.89 9.92 6.16
C ARG A 3 -21.13 9.45 7.41
N SER A 4 -21.31 10.11 8.56
CA SER A 4 -20.62 9.75 9.80
C SER A 4 -21.22 8.49 10.44
N ALA A 5 -22.55 8.31 10.41
CA ALA A 5 -23.19 7.08 10.86
C ALA A 5 -22.84 5.89 9.94
N GLU A 6 -22.84 6.11 8.63
CA GLU A 6 -22.46 5.08 7.66
C GLU A 6 -21.00 4.63 7.84
N PHE A 7 -20.07 5.58 8.02
CA PHE A 7 -18.67 5.27 8.29
C PHE A 7 -18.47 4.47 9.59
N ARG A 8 -19.17 4.86 10.68
CA ARG A 8 -19.12 4.10 11.95
C ARG A 8 -19.61 2.67 11.78
N LYS A 9 -20.69 2.46 11.00
CA LYS A 9 -21.19 1.12 10.66
C LYS A 9 -20.13 0.31 9.90
N TRP A 10 -19.52 0.87 8.87
CA TRP A 10 -18.45 0.20 8.12
C TRP A 10 -17.24 -0.15 8.99
N LYS A 11 -16.83 0.78 9.86
CA LYS A 11 -15.75 0.55 10.81
C LYS A 11 -16.05 -0.63 11.73
N ALA A 12 -17.22 -0.64 12.37
CA ALA A 12 -17.63 -1.75 13.25
C ALA A 12 -17.71 -3.09 12.50
N GLN A 13 -18.25 -3.07 11.27
CA GLN A 13 -18.31 -4.26 10.41
C GLN A 13 -16.92 -4.75 9.99
N CYS A 14 -15.98 -3.85 9.68
CA CYS A 14 -14.63 -4.23 9.27
C CYS A 14 -13.83 -4.81 10.43
N LEU A 15 -13.88 -4.16 11.60
CA LEU A 15 -13.10 -4.55 12.78
C LEU A 15 -13.65 -5.79 13.50
N SER A 16 -14.86 -6.24 13.17
CA SER A 16 -15.44 -7.49 13.69
C SER A 16 -15.14 -8.71 12.81
N LYS A 17 -14.56 -8.53 11.62
CA LYS A 17 -14.19 -9.64 10.74
C LYS A 17 -12.98 -10.39 11.28
N ALA A 18 -12.95 -11.70 11.02
CA ALA A 18 -11.75 -12.51 11.23
C ALA A 18 -10.64 -12.10 10.24
N ASP A 19 -9.39 -12.29 10.64
CA ASP A 19 -8.23 -12.07 9.78
C ASP A 19 -8.16 -13.17 8.71
N LEU A 20 -8.30 -12.78 7.44
CA LEU A 20 -8.29 -13.68 6.28
C LEU A 20 -6.89 -13.87 5.68
N SER A 21 -5.85 -13.27 6.29
CA SER A 21 -4.47 -13.51 5.87
C SER A 21 -4.06 -14.95 6.17
N ARG A 22 -3.06 -15.46 5.45
CA ARG A 22 -2.50 -16.80 5.72
C ARG A 22 -1.90 -16.93 7.12
N LYS A 23 -1.45 -15.81 7.70
CA LYS A 23 -0.92 -15.75 9.06
C LYS A 23 -2.04 -15.78 10.11
N GLY A 24 -3.22 -15.27 9.76
CA GLY A 24 -4.38 -15.17 10.66
C GLY A 24 -4.20 -14.14 11.79
N SER A 25 -3.20 -13.27 11.69
CA SER A 25 -2.96 -12.21 12.66
C SER A 25 -2.23 -11.02 12.04
N VAL A 26 -2.41 -9.85 12.66
CA VAL A 26 -1.60 -8.65 12.37
C VAL A 26 -0.13 -8.93 12.71
N ASP A 27 0.78 -8.31 11.97
CA ASP A 27 2.21 -8.41 12.20
C ASP A 27 2.66 -7.59 13.41
N GLU A 28 3.56 -8.17 14.22
CA GLU A 28 4.08 -7.56 15.45
C GLU A 28 4.64 -6.15 15.19
N ASP A 29 5.43 -5.97 14.12
CA ASP A 29 6.09 -4.69 13.82
C ASP A 29 5.11 -3.55 13.43
N VAL A 30 3.82 -3.85 13.19
CA VAL A 30 2.81 -2.84 12.83
C VAL A 30 1.57 -2.88 13.73
N VAL A 31 1.55 -3.73 14.76
CA VAL A 31 0.38 -3.91 15.62
C VAL A 31 -0.02 -2.62 16.32
N GLU A 32 0.95 -1.87 16.85
CA GLU A 32 0.72 -0.59 17.52
C GLU A 32 0.20 0.48 16.56
N LEU A 33 0.72 0.52 15.33
CA LEU A 33 0.26 1.43 14.27
C LEU A 33 -1.19 1.13 13.89
N VAL A 34 -1.52 -0.14 13.68
CA VAL A 34 -2.88 -0.58 13.33
C VAL A 34 -3.86 -0.26 14.45
N GLN A 35 -3.51 -0.55 15.70
CA GLN A 35 -4.33 -0.23 16.86
C GLN A 35 -4.52 1.29 17.00
N PHE A 36 -3.46 2.07 16.86
CA PHE A 36 -3.50 3.53 16.94
C PHE A 36 -4.48 4.14 15.93
N LEU A 37 -4.44 3.69 14.67
CA LEU A 37 -5.39 4.15 13.65
C LEU A 37 -6.82 3.71 13.97
N ASN A 38 -7.02 2.45 14.38
CA ASN A 38 -8.34 1.91 14.67
C ASN A 38 -9.00 2.53 15.92
N MET A 39 -8.23 3.12 16.83
CA MET A 39 -8.77 3.88 17.96
C MET A 39 -9.34 5.26 17.57
N ARG A 40 -9.04 5.77 16.37
CA ARG A 40 -9.49 7.11 15.93
C ARG A 40 -10.79 7.05 15.15
N ASP A 41 -11.74 7.93 15.44
CA ASP A 41 -13.05 7.95 14.78
C ASP A 41 -12.99 8.19 13.27
N GLN A 42 -11.91 8.80 12.76
CA GLN A 42 -11.78 9.12 11.33
C GLN A 42 -11.24 7.95 10.50
N PHE A 43 -10.73 6.88 11.12
CA PHE A 43 -9.95 5.85 10.42
C PHE A 43 -10.35 4.43 10.82
N PHE A 44 -10.17 3.51 9.89
CA PHE A 44 -9.98 2.09 10.21
C PHE A 44 -9.14 1.39 9.14
N THR A 45 -8.34 0.41 9.57
CA THR A 45 -7.49 -0.40 8.70
C THR A 45 -8.30 -1.53 8.06
N THR A 46 -8.09 -1.80 6.77
CA THR A 46 -8.74 -2.92 6.06
C THR A 46 -7.78 -4.08 5.78
N SER A 47 -6.48 -3.79 5.62
CA SER A 47 -5.43 -4.80 5.51
C SER A 47 -4.05 -4.18 5.79
N SER A 48 -3.12 -5.01 6.27
CA SER A 48 -1.73 -4.60 6.53
C SER A 48 -0.78 -5.78 6.39
N CYS A 49 0.47 -5.51 6.00
CA CYS A 49 1.60 -6.44 6.10
C CYS A 49 2.84 -5.62 6.45
N ALA A 50 3.57 -6.03 7.48
CA ALA A 50 4.79 -5.34 7.93
C ALA A 50 5.95 -5.47 6.94
N GLY A 51 5.87 -6.41 6.01
CA GLY A 51 6.93 -6.74 5.06
C GLY A 51 7.33 -8.20 5.19
N ARG A 52 7.76 -8.81 4.09
CA ARG A 52 8.07 -10.24 4.05
C ARG A 52 9.12 -10.60 3.01
N ILE A 53 9.90 -11.61 3.34
CA ILE A 53 10.76 -12.33 2.39
C ILE A 53 10.05 -13.63 2.05
N LEU A 54 9.98 -13.95 0.77
CA LEU A 54 9.26 -15.11 0.28
C LEU A 54 9.97 -15.76 -0.91
N LEU A 55 9.83 -17.08 -1.01
CA LEU A 55 10.29 -17.87 -2.14
C LEU A 55 9.06 -18.50 -2.81
N LEU A 56 8.80 -18.14 -4.06
CA LEU A 56 7.67 -18.64 -4.84
C LEU A 56 8.17 -19.50 -5.97
N ASP A 57 7.55 -20.65 -6.20
CA ASP A 57 7.69 -21.43 -7.42
C ASP A 57 6.44 -21.21 -8.29
N ARG A 58 6.66 -20.68 -9.50
CA ARG A 58 5.59 -20.36 -10.48
C ARG A 58 5.33 -21.49 -11.49
N GLY A 59 5.99 -22.64 -11.36
CA GLY A 59 5.91 -23.71 -12.35
C GLY A 59 6.69 -23.38 -13.63
N ILE A 60 6.60 -24.26 -14.62
CA ILE A 60 7.47 -24.27 -15.82
C ILE A 60 6.99 -23.31 -16.93
N ASN A 61 5.71 -22.93 -16.91
CA ASN A 61 5.05 -22.17 -18.01
C ASN A 61 4.55 -20.78 -17.59
N GLY A 62 4.96 -20.28 -16.42
CA GLY A 62 4.37 -19.09 -15.80
C GLY A 62 5.09 -17.78 -16.11
N PHE A 63 5.00 -17.27 -17.34
CA PHE A 63 5.30 -15.84 -17.60
C PHE A 63 4.16 -14.92 -17.16
N GLU A 64 2.96 -15.47 -17.00
CA GLU A 64 1.79 -14.72 -16.56
C GLU A 64 1.88 -14.36 -15.08
N VAL A 65 1.41 -13.15 -14.75
CA VAL A 65 1.26 -12.70 -13.37
C VAL A 65 0.11 -13.45 -12.71
N GLN A 66 0.39 -14.63 -12.16
CA GLN A 66 -0.60 -15.43 -11.45
C GLN A 66 -0.47 -15.24 -9.94
N LYS A 67 -1.50 -14.64 -9.34
CA LYS A 67 -1.66 -14.60 -7.87
C LYS A 67 -2.13 -15.95 -7.31
N GLN A 68 -2.86 -16.72 -8.13
CA GLN A 68 -3.36 -18.05 -7.82
C GLN A 68 -2.39 -19.11 -8.36
N ASN A 69 -2.40 -20.32 -7.80
CA ASN A 69 -1.57 -21.47 -8.21
C ASN A 69 -0.04 -21.31 -8.10
N CYS A 70 0.48 -20.25 -7.47
CA CYS A 70 1.89 -20.21 -7.08
C CYS A 70 2.14 -21.06 -5.82
N CYS A 71 3.22 -21.85 -5.83
CA CYS A 71 3.64 -22.63 -4.68
C CYS A 71 4.53 -21.76 -3.79
N TRP A 72 4.13 -21.55 -2.54
CA TRP A 72 4.89 -20.76 -1.56
C TRP A 72 5.85 -21.68 -0.83
N LEU A 73 7.11 -21.67 -1.24
CA LEU A 73 8.13 -22.55 -0.67
C LEU A 73 8.63 -22.05 0.68
N LEU A 74 8.67 -20.72 0.87
CA LEU A 74 9.09 -20.06 2.10
C LEU A 74 8.37 -18.72 2.26
N VAL A 75 8.00 -18.37 3.49
CA VAL A 75 7.55 -17.02 3.88
C VAL A 75 8.09 -16.70 5.26
N THR A 76 8.70 -15.54 5.41
CA THR A 76 9.08 -15.01 6.72
C THR A 76 8.81 -13.51 6.78
N HIS A 77 8.33 -13.06 7.93
CA HIS A 77 8.17 -11.65 8.29
C HIS A 77 9.34 -11.18 9.20
N LYS A 78 10.41 -11.98 9.26
CA LYS A 78 11.64 -11.71 10.01
C LYS A 78 12.84 -11.77 9.06
N LEU A 79 14.02 -11.51 9.59
CA LEU A 79 15.27 -11.75 8.86
C LEU A 79 15.32 -13.21 8.41
N CYS A 80 15.67 -13.42 7.15
CA CYS A 80 15.70 -14.73 6.52
C CYS A 80 17.09 -15.35 6.67
N VAL A 81 17.13 -16.64 7.03
CA VAL A 81 18.34 -17.42 7.23
C VAL A 81 18.61 -18.27 5.99
N LYS A 82 19.89 -18.44 5.64
CA LYS A 82 20.34 -19.21 4.47
C LYS A 82 19.74 -20.62 4.42
N ASP A 83 19.82 -21.34 5.52
CA ASP A 83 19.41 -22.75 5.59
C ASP A 83 17.94 -22.94 5.20
N ASP A 84 17.05 -22.05 5.65
CA ASP A 84 15.63 -22.08 5.29
C ASP A 84 15.42 -21.93 3.79
N VAL A 85 16.19 -21.03 3.15
CA VAL A 85 16.13 -20.80 1.70
C VAL A 85 16.65 -22.00 0.93
N ILE A 86 17.77 -22.59 1.36
CA ILE A 86 18.34 -23.78 0.70
C ILE A 86 17.39 -24.98 0.82
N VAL A 87 16.78 -25.18 1.99
CA VAL A 87 15.76 -26.23 2.20
C VAL A 87 14.53 -25.99 1.34
N ALA A 88 14.09 -24.73 1.21
CA ALA A 88 12.95 -24.38 0.36
C ALA A 88 13.26 -24.55 -1.13
N LEU A 89 14.44 -24.14 -1.60
CA LEU A 89 14.88 -24.30 -2.99
C LEU A 89 14.98 -25.76 -3.43
N LYS A 90 15.36 -26.68 -2.53
CA LYS A 90 15.36 -28.12 -2.82
C LYS A 90 13.96 -28.69 -3.18
N LYS A 91 12.89 -27.97 -2.84
CA LYS A 91 11.50 -28.34 -3.16
C LYS A 91 10.99 -27.68 -4.45
N ALA A 92 11.78 -26.78 -5.07
CA ALA A 92 11.40 -26.10 -6.29
C ALA A 92 11.47 -27.05 -7.50
N ASN A 93 10.40 -27.09 -8.28
CA ASN A 93 10.29 -27.88 -9.50
C ASN A 93 10.18 -27.01 -10.76
N GLY A 94 9.83 -25.73 -10.61
CA GLY A 94 9.71 -24.76 -11.71
C GLY A 94 10.66 -23.58 -11.55
N ASP A 95 10.11 -22.39 -11.75
CA ASP A 95 10.84 -21.13 -11.74
C ASP A 95 10.66 -20.47 -10.36
N ALA A 96 11.62 -20.74 -9.47
CA ALA A 96 11.64 -20.22 -8.12
C ALA A 96 12.20 -18.80 -8.11
N THR A 97 11.48 -17.89 -7.47
CA THR A 97 11.83 -16.47 -7.37
C THR A 97 11.85 -16.04 -5.92
N LEU A 98 12.98 -15.49 -5.49
CA LEU A 98 13.12 -14.84 -4.18
C LEU A 98 12.58 -13.43 -4.27
N LYS A 99 11.67 -13.07 -3.36
CA LYS A 99 11.11 -11.73 -3.29
C LYS A 99 11.21 -11.15 -1.90
N PHE A 100 11.46 -9.84 -1.83
CA PHE A 100 11.16 -9.00 -0.68
C PHE A 100 10.02 -8.07 -1.04
N GLU A 101 8.93 -8.12 -0.28
CA GLU A 101 7.81 -7.19 -0.38
C GLU A 101 7.80 -6.28 0.85
N PRO A 102 7.82 -4.96 0.69
CA PRO A 102 7.87 -4.01 1.80
C PRO A 102 6.50 -3.87 2.49
N PHE A 103 6.48 -3.03 3.53
CA PHE A 103 5.26 -2.60 4.22
C PHE A 103 4.17 -2.15 3.26
N VAL A 104 2.95 -2.63 3.53
CA VAL A 104 1.71 -2.14 2.91
C VAL A 104 0.63 -1.99 3.97
N LEU A 105 -0.16 -0.93 3.85
CA LEU A 105 -1.29 -0.66 4.72
C LEU A 105 -2.42 -0.02 3.92
N HIS A 106 -3.65 -0.50 4.13
CA HIS A 106 -4.86 0.08 3.58
C HIS A 106 -5.72 0.64 4.72
N VAL A 107 -6.08 1.92 4.61
CA VAL A 107 -6.86 2.65 5.62
C VAL A 107 -8.06 3.30 4.96
N GLN A 108 -9.25 2.94 5.40
CA GLN A 108 -10.44 3.69 5.02
C GLN A 108 -10.56 4.93 5.91
N CYS A 109 -10.74 6.07 5.27
CA CYS A 109 -10.84 7.37 5.92
C CYS A 109 -12.27 7.89 5.84
N ARG A 110 -12.71 8.61 6.87
CA ARG A 110 -14.06 9.16 6.96
C ARG A 110 -14.28 10.26 5.92
N GLN A 111 -13.27 11.10 5.70
CA GLN A 111 -13.28 12.17 4.70
C GLN A 111 -12.00 12.18 3.86
N LEU A 112 -12.05 12.89 2.73
CA LEU A 112 -10.88 13.07 1.87
C LEU A 112 -9.77 13.83 2.60
N GLN A 113 -10.11 14.81 3.42
CA GLN A 113 -9.17 15.58 4.23
C GLN A 113 -8.41 14.67 5.20
N ASP A 114 -9.13 13.77 5.88
CA ASP A 114 -8.55 12.75 6.77
C ASP A 114 -7.50 11.90 6.01
N ALA A 115 -7.82 11.48 4.78
CA ALA A 115 -6.90 10.72 3.92
C ALA A 115 -5.68 11.54 3.45
N GLN A 116 -5.86 12.84 3.17
CA GLN A 116 -4.77 13.74 2.75
C GLN A 116 -3.73 13.93 3.86
N ILE A 117 -4.15 13.97 5.12
CA ILE A 117 -3.25 14.06 6.28
C ILE A 117 -2.39 12.80 6.36
N LEU A 118 -3.03 11.62 6.36
CA LEU A 118 -2.32 10.35 6.41
C LEU A 118 -1.40 10.14 5.20
N HIS A 119 -1.86 10.52 3.99
CA HIS A 119 -1.08 10.46 2.77
C HIS A 119 0.17 11.34 2.86
N SER A 120 0.03 12.59 3.32
CA SER A 120 1.17 13.49 3.49
C SER A 120 2.23 12.88 4.42
N MET A 121 1.79 12.33 5.55
CA MET A 121 2.69 11.66 6.50
C MET A 121 3.37 10.43 5.90
N ALA A 122 2.66 9.67 5.06
CA ALA A 122 3.22 8.52 4.34
C ALA A 122 4.31 8.96 3.35
N ILE A 123 4.06 10.01 2.54
CA ILE A 123 5.03 10.56 1.59
C ILE A 123 6.29 11.05 2.33
N ASP A 124 6.10 11.83 3.39
CA ASP A 124 7.19 12.37 4.21
C ASP A 124 8.01 11.26 4.89
N SER A 125 7.37 10.12 5.16
CA SER A 125 7.99 8.94 5.76
C SER A 125 8.59 7.97 4.73
N GLY A 126 8.65 8.36 3.45
CA GLY A 126 9.32 7.59 2.38
C GLY A 126 8.42 6.63 1.61
N PHE A 127 7.12 6.63 1.85
CA PHE A 127 6.14 5.80 1.12
C PHE A 127 5.60 6.56 -0.09
N ARG A 128 6.49 6.91 -1.03
CA ARG A 128 6.18 7.79 -2.17
C ARG A 128 5.15 7.23 -3.16
N ASN A 129 4.89 5.92 -3.14
CA ASN A 129 3.91 5.24 -3.99
C ASN A 129 2.52 5.12 -3.32
N SER A 130 2.35 5.81 -2.19
CA SER A 130 1.07 5.88 -1.51
C SER A 130 0.08 6.70 -2.33
N GLY A 131 -1.18 6.26 -2.33
CA GLY A 131 -2.23 6.89 -3.13
C GLY A 131 -3.58 6.82 -2.44
N ILE A 132 -4.46 7.75 -2.81
CA ILE A 132 -5.84 7.83 -2.32
C ILE A 132 -6.76 7.43 -3.48
N THR A 133 -7.69 6.52 -3.19
CA THR A 133 -8.78 6.15 -4.09
C THR A 133 -10.11 6.61 -3.49
N VAL A 134 -10.96 7.24 -4.29
CA VAL A 134 -12.31 7.64 -3.89
C VAL A 134 -13.31 6.79 -4.68
N GLY A 135 -13.94 5.84 -3.99
CA GLY A 135 -14.92 4.94 -4.58
C GLY A 135 -16.35 5.48 -4.55
N LYS A 136 -17.29 4.63 -4.98
CA LYS A 136 -18.74 4.89 -4.89
C LYS A 136 -19.14 5.28 -3.47
N ARG A 137 -20.18 6.12 -3.35
CA ARG A 137 -20.67 6.68 -2.07
C ARG A 137 -19.63 7.46 -1.26
N GLY A 138 -18.53 7.88 -1.89
CA GLY A 138 -17.47 8.66 -1.23
C GLY A 138 -16.58 7.83 -0.31
N LYS A 139 -16.50 6.50 -0.50
CA LYS A 139 -15.57 5.64 0.24
C LYS A 139 -14.12 6.03 -0.10
N THR A 140 -13.47 6.75 0.81
CA THR A 140 -12.08 7.18 0.65
C THR A 140 -11.13 6.14 1.25
N MET A 141 -10.25 5.59 0.42
CA MET A 141 -9.25 4.59 0.80
C MET A 141 -7.85 5.15 0.57
N LEU A 142 -7.01 5.12 1.59
CA LEU A 142 -5.57 5.35 1.47
C LEU A 142 -4.86 3.99 1.36
N ALA A 143 -3.98 3.86 0.37
CA ALA A 143 -3.01 2.77 0.28
C ALA A 143 -1.61 3.32 0.55
N VAL A 144 -0.98 2.92 1.65
CA VAL A 144 0.42 3.21 1.97
C VAL A 144 1.30 2.14 1.34
N ARG A 145 2.19 2.53 0.42
CA ARG A 145 2.99 1.60 -0.39
C ARG A 145 4.40 2.13 -0.65
N SER A 146 5.32 1.21 -0.92
CA SER A 146 6.71 1.53 -1.27
C SER A 146 7.15 0.83 -2.56
N THR A 147 8.18 1.38 -3.21
CA THR A 147 8.95 0.73 -4.29
C THR A 147 10.14 -0.07 -3.78
N HIS A 148 10.33 -0.14 -2.46
CA HIS A 148 11.45 -0.82 -1.82
C HIS A 148 11.31 -2.34 -1.90
N GLY A 149 11.40 -2.91 -3.10
CA GLY A 149 11.26 -4.35 -3.35
C GLY A 149 12.59 -5.03 -3.68
N LEU A 150 12.55 -6.36 -3.76
CA LEU A 150 13.53 -7.23 -4.41
C LEU A 150 12.74 -8.35 -5.10
N GLU A 151 13.11 -8.70 -6.33
CA GLU A 151 12.54 -9.85 -7.04
C GLU A 151 13.63 -10.44 -7.93
N VAL A 152 14.09 -11.64 -7.62
CA VAL A 152 15.22 -12.28 -8.29
C VAL A 152 14.90 -13.75 -8.59
N PRO A 153 14.88 -14.17 -9.87
CA PRO A 153 14.73 -15.58 -10.22
C PRO A 153 15.98 -16.35 -9.80
N LEU A 154 15.79 -17.49 -9.13
CA LEU A 154 16.85 -18.36 -8.62
C LEU A 154 16.92 -19.69 -9.39
N SER A 155 15.78 -20.23 -9.83
CA SER A 155 15.73 -21.45 -10.64
C SER A 155 14.97 -21.23 -11.95
N HIS A 156 15.30 -22.06 -12.93
CA HIS A 156 14.53 -22.18 -14.16
C HIS A 156 14.31 -23.67 -14.46
N LYS A 157 13.05 -24.08 -14.63
CA LYS A 157 12.65 -25.48 -14.85
C LYS A 157 13.24 -26.44 -13.81
N GLY A 158 13.21 -26.04 -12.54
CA GLY A 158 13.76 -26.82 -11.42
C GLY A 158 15.29 -26.81 -11.31
N LYS A 159 16.02 -26.27 -12.30
CA LYS A 159 17.47 -26.12 -12.23
C LYS A 159 17.83 -24.82 -11.51
N LEU A 160 18.63 -24.92 -10.45
CA LEU A 160 19.22 -23.75 -9.80
C LEU A 160 20.17 -23.03 -10.77
N MET A 161 19.95 -21.75 -10.99
CA MET A 161 20.68 -20.92 -11.96
C MET A 161 21.77 -20.05 -11.32
N VAL A 162 21.86 -20.06 -9.99
CA VAL A 162 22.76 -19.22 -9.20
C VAL A 162 23.64 -20.06 -8.28
N THR A 163 24.78 -19.52 -7.88
CA THR A 163 25.66 -20.15 -6.87
C THR A 163 25.11 -19.91 -5.47
N GLU A 164 25.53 -20.73 -4.50
CA GLU A 164 25.21 -20.49 -3.08
C GLU A 164 25.76 -19.16 -2.56
N GLU A 165 26.93 -18.74 -3.05
CA GLU A 165 27.52 -17.43 -2.73
C GLU A 165 26.60 -16.27 -3.18
N TYR A 166 25.98 -16.40 -4.35
CA TYR A 166 25.01 -15.40 -4.81
C TYR A 166 23.75 -15.39 -3.94
N ILE A 167 23.30 -16.56 -3.47
CA ILE A 167 22.18 -16.65 -2.51
C ILE A 167 22.52 -15.92 -1.21
N ASP A 168 23.74 -16.08 -0.68
CA ASP A 168 24.19 -15.36 0.52
C ASP A 168 24.16 -13.84 0.33
N PHE A 169 24.67 -13.36 -0.82
CA PHE A 169 24.61 -11.95 -1.18
C PHE A 169 23.15 -11.44 -1.25
N LEU A 170 22.26 -12.16 -1.92
CA LEU A 170 20.85 -11.80 -2.03
C LEU A 170 20.15 -11.76 -0.68
N LEU A 171 20.45 -12.70 0.21
CA LEU A 171 19.88 -12.74 1.56
C LEU A 171 20.34 -11.55 2.41
N ASN A 172 21.62 -11.18 2.31
CA ASN A 172 22.12 -9.97 2.96
C ASN A 172 21.36 -8.72 2.46
N VAL A 173 21.18 -8.59 1.14
CA VAL A 173 20.41 -7.48 0.55
C VAL A 173 18.94 -7.50 1.01
N ALA A 174 18.29 -8.67 1.02
CA ALA A 174 16.90 -8.81 1.44
C ALA A 174 16.72 -8.44 2.93
N ASN A 175 17.64 -8.88 3.79
CA ASN A 175 17.64 -8.58 5.22
C ASN A 175 17.89 -7.08 5.48
N GLN A 176 18.85 -6.45 4.78
CA GLN A 176 19.05 -5.00 4.84
C GLN A 176 17.79 -4.23 4.40
N LYS A 177 17.09 -4.74 3.38
CA LYS A 177 15.81 -4.15 2.95
C LYS A 177 14.72 -4.28 4.01
N MET A 178 14.63 -5.42 4.70
CA MET A 178 13.72 -5.64 5.83
C MET A 178 13.99 -4.66 6.98
N GLU A 179 15.26 -4.45 7.34
CA GLU A 179 15.66 -3.51 8.39
C GLU A 179 15.32 -2.05 8.03
N GLU A 180 15.63 -1.62 6.81
CA GLU A 180 15.24 -0.29 6.32
C GLU A 180 13.72 -0.12 6.29
N ASN A 181 12.99 -1.18 5.92
CA ASN A 181 11.53 -1.16 5.92
C ASN A 181 10.97 -0.96 7.33
N LYS A 182 11.54 -1.61 8.35
CA LYS A 182 11.19 -1.37 9.76
C LYS A 182 11.41 0.08 10.18
N LYS A 183 12.57 0.67 9.85
CA LYS A 183 12.86 2.10 10.11
C LYS A 183 11.84 3.03 9.47
N ARG A 184 11.35 2.71 8.25
CA ARG A 184 10.32 3.49 7.57
C ARG A 184 8.96 3.39 8.26
N ILE A 185 8.58 2.20 8.72
CA ILE A 185 7.36 2.00 9.51
C ILE A 185 7.41 2.85 10.78
N GLU A 186 8.52 2.78 11.53
CA GLU A 186 8.71 3.56 12.78
C GLU A 186 8.63 5.07 12.51
N ARG A 187 9.30 5.57 11.46
CA ARG A 187 9.20 6.97 11.04
C ARG A 187 7.77 7.37 10.72
N PHE A 188 7.04 6.54 9.98
CA PHE A 188 5.64 6.81 9.63
C PHE A 188 4.73 6.85 10.86
N TYR A 189 4.91 5.91 11.77
CA TYR A 189 4.15 5.89 13.01
C TYR A 189 4.38 7.16 13.85
N ASN A 190 5.64 7.56 14.02
CA ASN A 190 5.98 8.78 14.76
C ASN A 190 5.41 10.05 14.09
N CYS A 191 5.52 10.17 12.76
CA CYS A 191 4.94 11.28 12.01
C CYS A 191 3.42 11.35 12.17
N LEU A 192 2.74 10.21 12.14
CA LEU A 192 1.29 10.13 12.34
C LEU A 192 0.86 10.56 13.75
N GLN A 193 1.56 10.10 14.79
CA GLN A 193 1.27 10.48 16.17
C GLN A 193 1.33 12.00 16.32
N HIS A 194 2.43 12.62 15.88
CA HIS A 194 2.60 14.07 15.95
C HIS A 194 1.58 14.87 15.13
N ALA A 195 1.21 14.39 13.94
CA ALA A 195 0.24 15.07 13.10
C ALA A 195 -1.16 15.08 13.74
N LEU A 196 -1.62 13.92 14.22
CA LEU A 196 -2.96 13.79 14.79
C LEU A 196 -3.09 14.47 16.17
N GLU A 197 -2.02 14.52 16.96
CA GLU A 197 -1.99 15.30 18.20
C GLU A 197 -2.14 16.80 17.93
N ARG A 198 -1.43 17.34 16.94
CA ARG A 198 -1.53 18.75 16.55
C ARG A 198 -2.94 19.14 16.09
N GLU A 199 -3.63 18.25 15.40
CA GLU A 199 -5.02 18.49 14.98
C GLU A 199 -5.97 18.53 16.17
N THR A 200 -5.81 17.62 17.14
CA THR A 200 -6.62 17.66 18.36
C THR A 200 -6.43 18.96 19.14
N MET A 201 -5.20 19.47 19.26
CA MET A 201 -4.92 20.75 19.91
C MET A 201 -5.48 21.95 19.14
N THR A 202 -5.37 21.94 17.80
CA THR A 202 -5.86 23.05 16.96
C THR A 202 -7.39 23.15 17.01
N ASN A 203 -8.09 22.01 17.14
CA ASN A 203 -9.54 21.98 17.29
C ASN A 203 -10.03 22.42 18.69
N LEU A 204 -9.20 22.24 19.74
CA LEU A 204 -9.52 22.69 21.10
C LEU A 204 -9.30 24.20 21.29
N HIS A 205 -8.35 24.80 20.56
CA HIS A 205 -8.09 26.24 20.56
C HIS A 205 -8.19 26.80 19.13
N PRO A 206 -9.41 27.06 18.62
CA PRO A 206 -9.55 27.78 17.37
C PRO A 206 -8.94 29.17 17.55
N LYS A 207 -7.75 29.39 16.98
CA LYS A 207 -7.15 30.72 16.93
C LYS A 207 -8.13 31.64 16.21
N ILE A 208 -8.67 32.61 16.94
CA ILE A 208 -9.40 33.76 16.40
C ILE A 208 -8.44 34.43 15.40
N LYS A 209 -8.64 34.18 14.11
CA LYS A 209 -7.92 34.90 13.06
C LYS A 209 -8.56 36.27 12.94
N GLU A 210 -7.94 37.26 13.57
CA GLU A 210 -8.11 38.65 13.18
C GLU A 210 -7.79 38.78 11.68
N LYS A 211 -8.75 39.34 10.94
CA LYS A 211 -8.59 39.73 9.54
C LYS A 211 -7.58 40.87 9.47
N ASN A 212 -6.32 40.55 9.23
CA ASN A 212 -5.38 41.52 8.67
C ASN A 212 -5.01 41.11 7.26
N ASN A 213 -5.59 41.84 6.31
CA ASN A 213 -5.17 41.91 4.93
C ASN A 213 -3.70 42.33 4.86
N SER A 214 -2.82 41.49 4.32
CA SER A 214 -1.64 41.99 3.64
C SER A 214 -1.35 41.13 2.41
N SER A 215 -1.62 41.73 1.27
CA SER A 215 -1.15 41.38 -0.06
C SER A 215 0.36 41.13 -0.10
N TYR A 216 0.78 39.93 -0.50
CA TYR A 216 2.09 39.75 -1.14
C TYR A 216 1.99 38.79 -2.31
N ILE A 217 2.16 39.39 -3.48
CA ILE A 217 2.24 38.80 -4.81
C ILE A 217 3.64 38.21 -4.97
N HIS A 218 3.77 36.94 -5.38
CA HIS A 218 4.95 36.52 -6.14
C HIS A 218 4.56 35.65 -7.34
N LYS A 219 4.74 36.28 -8.50
CA LYS A 219 4.58 35.79 -9.87
C LYS A 219 5.46 34.56 -10.14
N LYS A 220 4.90 33.55 -10.82
CA LYS A 220 5.67 32.74 -11.78
C LYS A 220 4.91 32.63 -13.10
N LYS A 221 5.44 33.37 -14.07
CA LYS A 221 5.04 33.45 -15.49
C LYS A 221 5.34 32.08 -16.16
N ARG A 222 4.35 31.47 -16.80
CA ARG A 222 4.56 30.50 -17.90
C ARG A 222 3.59 30.87 -19.02
N ASN A 223 4.16 31.24 -20.17
CA ASN A 223 3.46 31.52 -21.42
C ASN A 223 2.83 30.23 -21.97
N PRO A 224 1.57 30.26 -22.44
CA PRO A 224 1.03 29.22 -23.30
C PRO A 224 0.98 29.73 -24.75
N GLU A 225 1.75 29.10 -25.64
CA GLU A 225 1.54 29.24 -27.08
C GLU A 225 0.38 28.34 -27.54
N LYS A 226 -0.43 28.93 -28.40
CA LYS A 226 -1.69 28.45 -28.94
C LYS A 226 -1.42 27.44 -30.05
N THR A 227 -2.16 26.33 -30.09
CA THR A 227 -2.68 25.83 -31.37
C THR A 227 -4.02 25.13 -31.15
N ARG A 228 -5.03 25.61 -31.89
CA ARG A 228 -6.43 25.16 -31.92
C ARG A 228 -6.55 23.86 -32.73
N ALA A 229 -7.40 22.95 -32.26
CA ALA A 229 -8.25 22.14 -33.15
C ALA A 229 -9.54 21.78 -32.40
N GLN A 230 -10.68 22.23 -32.94
CA GLN A 230 -12.05 21.92 -32.51
C GLN A 230 -12.61 20.79 -33.38
N CYS A 231 -13.40 19.90 -32.78
CA CYS A 231 -14.63 19.26 -33.28
C CYS A 231 -15.33 18.66 -32.02
N ILE A 232 -16.51 19.06 -31.52
CA ILE A 232 -17.89 19.03 -32.08
C ILE A 232 -18.23 17.57 -32.48
N THR A 233 -19.21 16.82 -31.94
CA THR A 233 -20.36 17.03 -31.02
C THR A 233 -21.02 15.67 -30.72
N LYS A 234 -21.84 15.61 -29.64
CA LYS A 234 -23.08 14.79 -29.45
C LYS A 234 -22.89 13.26 -29.25
N GLU A 235 -23.67 12.51 -28.46
CA GLU A 235 -25.03 12.70 -27.91
C GLU A 235 -25.29 11.69 -26.77
N SER A 236 -26.12 12.11 -25.80
CA SER A 236 -27.09 11.40 -24.95
C SER A 236 -26.77 10.11 -24.17
N ASP A 237 -27.05 10.22 -22.87
CA ASP A 237 -27.26 9.21 -21.84
C ASP A 237 -28.41 8.22 -22.15
N GLU A 238 -28.25 6.94 -21.78
CA GLU A 238 -29.33 6.13 -21.18
C GLU A 238 -28.77 5.19 -20.10
N GLU A 239 -29.36 5.30 -18.92
CA GLU A 239 -29.13 4.51 -17.72
C GLU A 239 -29.75 3.11 -17.87
N LEU A 240 -29.04 2.06 -17.46
CA LEU A 240 -29.68 0.88 -16.86
C LEU A 240 -28.80 0.32 -15.74
N GLU A 241 -29.35 0.40 -14.53
CA GLU A 241 -28.92 -0.30 -13.33
C GLU A 241 -28.94 -1.82 -13.55
N ASN A 242 -27.95 -2.52 -13.00
CA ASN A 242 -28.16 -3.83 -12.39
C ASN A 242 -27.07 -4.15 -11.38
N ASP A 243 -27.55 -4.86 -10.37
CA ASP A 243 -26.99 -5.19 -9.07
C ASP A 243 -25.78 -6.13 -9.07
N ASP A 244 -25.18 -6.22 -7.88
CA ASP A 244 -24.39 -7.35 -7.35
C ASP A 244 -23.04 -7.66 -8.02
N ASP A 245 -21.94 -7.25 -7.37
CA ASP A 245 -21.11 -8.22 -6.65
C ASP A 245 -19.93 -7.57 -5.91
N ASP A 246 -19.64 -8.18 -4.77
CA ASP A 246 -18.55 -7.91 -3.85
C ASP A 246 -17.18 -8.29 -4.44
N ASP A 247 -16.11 -7.74 -3.85
CA ASP A 247 -14.68 -8.04 -4.05
C ASP A 247 -13.89 -7.10 -4.98
N LEU A 248 -13.53 -5.92 -4.45
CA LEU A 248 -12.44 -5.11 -5.03
C LEU A 248 -11.09 -5.58 -4.49
N GLY A 249 -10.65 -6.74 -4.97
CA GLY A 249 -9.24 -7.09 -5.04
C GLY A 249 -8.51 -6.06 -5.92
N ILE A 250 -7.63 -5.26 -5.32
CA ILE A 250 -6.82 -4.27 -6.03
C ILE A 250 -5.86 -5.03 -6.97
N ASN A 251 -6.24 -5.12 -8.23
CA ASN A 251 -5.38 -5.41 -9.37
C ASN A 251 -5.49 -4.22 -10.32
N VAL A 252 -4.59 -3.25 -10.16
CA VAL A 252 -4.40 -2.15 -11.12
C VAL A 252 -2.93 -2.17 -11.52
N THR A 253 -2.62 -3.06 -12.47
CA THR A 253 -1.51 -2.88 -13.39
C THR A 253 -2.02 -2.02 -14.53
N ILE A 254 -1.70 -0.73 -14.49
CA ILE A 254 -1.79 0.16 -15.65
C ILE A 254 -0.35 0.59 -15.94
N PHE A 255 0.28 -0.10 -16.89
CA PHE A 255 1.38 0.46 -17.66
C PHE A 255 0.88 0.61 -19.11
N PRO A 256 1.13 1.74 -19.79
CA PRO A 256 0.87 1.85 -21.21
C PRO A 256 1.85 0.94 -21.97
N GLU A 257 1.33 0.13 -22.88
CA GLU A 257 2.11 -0.44 -23.98
C GLU A 257 2.55 0.73 -24.86
N ASP A 258 3.84 1.08 -24.82
CA ASP A 258 4.64 1.79 -25.84
C ASP A 258 5.93 2.32 -25.18
N TYR A 259 6.97 1.48 -25.06
CA TYR A 259 8.42 1.82 -25.09
C TYR A 259 9.29 0.56 -24.93
#